data_AF-A0A1F2KFZ1-F1
#
_entry.id   AF-A0A1F2KFZ1-F1
#
_cell.length_a   1.000
_cell.length_b   1.000
_cell.length_c   1.000
_cell.angle_alpha   90.00
_cell.angle_beta   90.00
_cell.angle_gamma   90.00
#
_symmetry.space_group_name_H-M   'P 1'
#
loop_
_entity.id
_entity.type
_entity.pdbx_description
1 polymer ?
#
loop_
_entity_poly.entity_id
_entity_poly.type
_entity_poly.pdbx_seq_one_letter_code
_entity_poly.pdbx_strand_id
1 'polypeptide(L)'
;MEKIKTFQQHELNRIRKNWSDSGLAFEKLGRSSNIADYSDREINEMLLGVYKDSKHLMVDEGYFIDLTQARKASCILVDVSYSRRIKPAPNSVLSLQDIRNFYIEDYFIETEEAFSNRYKHKITGYLKKIGGISLGKGQYNYLYSIPNDFKTFFGDTPADLFYPIQRYINGLFFDDDYRISAFEVISKIVISKT
;
A
#
# COMPACT_ATOMS: atom_id res chain seq x y z
N MET A 1 -1.90 -13.65 9.83
CA MET A 1 -0.56 -13.76 9.20
C MET A 1 -0.63 -13.05 7.86
N GLU A 2 0.07 -11.93 7.72
CA GLU A 2 0.04 -11.10 6.51
C GLU A 2 0.63 -11.89 5.33
N LYS A 3 -0.11 -11.94 4.22
CA LYS A 3 0.36 -12.59 2.99
C LYS A 3 1.00 -11.54 2.10
N ILE A 4 2.23 -11.16 2.40
CA ILE A 4 3.07 -10.40 1.46
C ILE A 4 3.57 -11.35 0.37
N LYS A 5 3.88 -10.80 -0.82
CA LYS A 5 4.52 -11.57 -1.88
C LYS A 5 5.81 -12.24 -1.38
N THR A 6 5.99 -13.51 -1.69
CA THR A 6 7.18 -14.30 -1.33
C THR A 6 8.00 -14.66 -2.56
N PHE A 7 9.32 -14.48 -2.49
CA PHE A 7 10.25 -14.99 -3.49
C PHE A 7 10.68 -16.43 -3.18
N GLN A 8 11.06 -17.18 -4.22
CA GLN A 8 11.51 -18.57 -4.06
C GLN A 8 12.93 -18.62 -3.47
N GLN A 9 13.26 -19.73 -2.80
CA GLN A 9 14.57 -19.91 -2.15
C GLN A 9 15.76 -19.66 -3.09
N HIS A 10 15.66 -20.13 -4.33
CA HIS A 10 16.75 -19.98 -5.30
C HIS A 10 16.96 -18.50 -5.69
N GLU A 11 15.90 -17.69 -5.72
CA GLU A 11 15.98 -16.25 -5.95
C GLU A 11 16.67 -15.56 -4.77
N LEU A 12 16.26 -15.88 -3.54
CA LEU A 12 16.85 -15.33 -2.32
C LEU A 12 18.34 -15.67 -2.21
N ASN A 13 18.71 -16.92 -2.50
CA ASN A 13 20.11 -17.35 -2.51
C ASN A 13 20.95 -16.62 -3.56
N ARG A 14 20.36 -16.30 -4.73
CA ARG A 14 21.03 -15.48 -5.75
C ARG A 14 21.27 -14.06 -5.25
N ILE A 15 20.29 -13.47 -4.57
CA ILE A 15 20.40 -12.12 -3.98
C ILE A 15 21.51 -12.09 -2.91
N ARG A 16 21.59 -13.10 -2.03
CA ARG A 16 22.68 -13.20 -1.04
C ARG A 16 24.07 -13.21 -1.68
N LYS A 17 24.22 -13.90 -2.82
CA LYS A 17 25.50 -14.01 -3.53
C LYS A 17 25.86 -12.75 -4.32
N ASN A 18 24.87 -12.09 -4.92
CA ASN A 18 25.04 -10.96 -5.83
C ASN A 18 24.33 -9.71 -5.29
N TRP A 19 24.51 -9.42 -4.01
CA TRP A 19 23.73 -8.38 -3.33
C TRP A 19 24.08 -6.98 -3.82
N SER A 20 25.30 -6.73 -4.29
CA SER A 20 25.72 -5.44 -4.83
C SER A 20 24.82 -4.96 -5.98
N ASP A 21 24.26 -5.90 -6.74
CA ASP A 21 23.46 -5.61 -7.93
C ASP A 21 21.95 -5.69 -7.65
N SER A 22 21.57 -5.97 -6.40
CA SER A 22 20.18 -6.22 -6.00
C SER A 22 19.38 -4.96 -5.69
N GLY A 23 20.05 -3.81 -5.55
CA GLY A 23 19.43 -2.55 -5.14
C GLY A 23 18.97 -2.53 -3.68
N LEU A 24 19.42 -3.49 -2.86
CA LEU A 24 19.13 -3.50 -1.42
C LEU A 24 19.97 -2.43 -0.69
N ALA A 25 19.34 -1.76 0.26
CA ALA A 25 19.91 -0.68 1.07
C ALA A 25 20.19 -1.14 2.52
N PHE A 26 20.38 -2.45 2.76
CA PHE A 26 20.53 -3.02 4.11
C PHE A 26 21.76 -2.50 4.85
N GLU A 27 22.83 -2.12 4.15
CA GLU A 27 24.02 -1.51 4.76
C GLU A 27 23.72 -0.16 5.43
N LYS A 28 22.72 0.57 4.93
CA LYS A 28 22.31 1.88 5.46
C LYS A 28 21.09 1.79 6.37
N LEU A 29 20.11 0.96 6.00
CA LEU A 29 18.77 0.95 6.60
C LEU A 29 18.44 -0.34 7.36
N GLY A 30 19.31 -1.34 7.32
CA GLY A 30 19.14 -2.59 8.05
C GLY A 30 19.96 -2.62 9.35
N ARG A 31 19.76 -3.67 10.15
CA ARG A 31 20.45 -3.88 11.43
C ARG A 31 21.91 -4.35 11.33
N SER A 32 22.36 -4.73 10.14
CA SER A 32 23.71 -5.22 9.86
C SER A 32 24.17 -4.83 8.45
N SER A 33 25.47 -4.60 8.28
CA SER A 33 26.09 -4.41 6.97
C SER A 33 26.46 -5.73 6.27
N ASN A 34 26.12 -6.89 6.85
CA ASN A 34 26.36 -8.20 6.26
C ASN A 34 25.03 -8.86 5.86
N ILE A 35 24.82 -9.11 4.57
CA ILE A 35 23.58 -9.74 4.08
C ILE A 35 23.35 -11.15 4.64
N ALA A 36 24.41 -11.85 5.05
CA ALA A 36 24.30 -13.18 5.64
C ALA A 36 23.57 -13.17 7.00
N ASP A 37 23.55 -12.04 7.69
CA ASP A 37 22.95 -11.93 9.02
C ASP A 37 21.42 -11.89 8.98
N TYR A 38 20.84 -11.63 7.80
CA TYR A 38 19.40 -11.53 7.60
C TYR A 38 18.78 -12.88 7.28
N SER A 39 17.58 -13.11 7.79
CA SER A 39 16.72 -14.24 7.43
C SER A 39 16.15 -14.08 6.01
N ASP A 40 15.64 -15.18 5.46
CA ASP A 40 14.98 -15.17 4.15
C ASP A 40 13.74 -14.26 4.13
N ARG A 41 13.05 -14.16 5.27
CA ARG A 41 11.93 -13.23 5.44
C ARG A 41 12.38 -11.78 5.37
N GLU A 42 13.45 -11.42 6.08
CA GLU A 42 13.99 -10.05 6.05
C GLU A 42 14.45 -9.68 4.64
N ILE A 43 15.15 -10.57 3.93
CA ILE A 43 15.56 -10.34 2.53
C ILE A 43 14.32 -10.19 1.63
N ASN A 44 13.29 -11.02 1.83
CA ASN A 44 12.03 -10.91 1.09
C ASN A 44 11.38 -9.53 1.28
N GLU A 45 11.30 -9.06 2.53
CA GLU A 45 10.77 -7.74 2.87
C GLU A 45 11.61 -6.62 2.23
N MET A 46 12.94 -6.70 2.31
CA MET A 46 13.84 -5.71 1.70
C MET A 46 13.72 -5.66 0.17
N LEU A 47 13.56 -6.80 -0.49
CA LEU A 47 13.28 -6.87 -1.93
C LEU A 47 11.96 -6.19 -2.31
N LEU A 48 11.01 -6.13 -1.39
CA LEU A 48 9.74 -5.40 -1.54
C LEU A 48 9.86 -3.92 -1.16
N GLY A 49 11.02 -3.48 -0.65
CA GLY A 49 11.26 -2.10 -0.22
C GLY A 49 10.95 -1.85 1.26
N VAL A 50 10.81 -2.90 2.06
CA VAL A 50 10.42 -2.83 3.48
C VAL A 50 11.67 -2.98 4.37
N TYR A 51 11.99 -1.95 5.13
CA TYR A 51 13.05 -1.96 6.14
C TYR A 51 12.43 -1.76 7.52
N LYS A 52 12.01 -2.86 8.16
CA LYS A 52 11.22 -2.84 9.41
C LYS A 52 11.98 -2.26 10.59
N ASP A 53 13.28 -2.52 10.72
CA ASP A 53 14.07 -2.10 11.87
C ASP A 53 14.21 -0.57 11.92
N SER A 54 14.52 0.03 10.78
CA SER A 54 14.65 1.48 10.63
C SER A 54 13.33 2.18 10.32
N LYS A 55 12.22 1.45 10.13
CA LYS A 55 10.91 1.98 9.74
C LYS A 55 10.92 2.74 8.40
N HIS A 56 11.78 2.34 7.47
CA HIS A 56 11.90 2.99 6.16
C HIS A 56 11.20 2.19 5.05
N LEU A 57 10.46 2.92 4.20
CA LEU A 57 9.77 2.37 3.04
C LEU A 57 10.36 2.93 1.75
N MET A 58 10.69 2.06 0.79
CA MET A 58 10.99 2.48 -0.58
C MET A 58 9.70 2.83 -1.32
N VAL A 59 9.56 4.09 -1.71
CA VAL A 59 8.38 4.58 -2.44
C VAL A 59 8.54 4.40 -3.95
N ASP A 60 7.48 4.67 -4.72
CA ASP A 60 7.42 4.38 -6.16
C ASP A 60 8.52 5.07 -6.97
N GLU A 61 9.01 6.22 -6.49
CA GLU A 61 10.06 7.01 -7.13
C GLU A 61 11.48 6.52 -6.80
N GLY A 62 11.63 5.43 -6.04
CA GLY A 62 12.91 4.76 -5.80
C GLY A 62 13.76 5.30 -4.66
N TYR A 63 13.23 6.20 -3.83
CA TYR A 63 13.87 6.64 -2.58
C TYR A 63 13.14 6.10 -1.34
N PHE A 64 13.76 6.29 -0.18
CA PHE A 64 13.23 5.84 1.11
C PHE A 64 12.65 6.99 1.91
N ILE A 65 11.48 6.76 2.51
CA ILE A 65 10.87 7.66 3.50
C ILE A 65 10.90 7.01 4.87
N ASP A 66 11.08 7.83 5.91
CA ASP A 66 10.92 7.41 7.31
C ASP A 66 9.43 7.43 7.67
N LEU A 67 8.85 6.25 7.92
CA LEU A 67 7.44 6.13 8.27
C LEU A 67 7.13 6.60 9.69
N THR A 68 8.12 6.79 10.56
CA THR A 68 7.87 7.38 11.89
C THR A 68 7.36 8.83 11.79
N GLN A 69 7.69 9.50 10.69
CA GLN A 69 7.23 10.85 10.33
C GLN A 69 5.90 10.84 9.57
N ALA A 70 5.34 9.68 9.23
CA ALA A 70 4.08 9.60 8.50
C ALA A 70 2.92 10.07 9.39
N ARG A 71 2.14 11.02 8.87
CA ARG A 71 1.00 11.62 9.59
C ARG A 71 -0.34 11.23 8.99
N LYS A 72 -0.37 11.02 7.67
CA LYS A 72 -1.60 10.78 6.94
C LYS A 72 -1.33 9.88 5.74
N ALA A 73 -2.34 9.12 5.35
CA ALA A 73 -2.37 8.43 4.07
C ALA A 73 -3.59 8.88 3.26
N SER A 74 -3.52 8.74 1.94
CA SER A 74 -4.65 9.04 1.07
C SER A 74 -4.69 8.13 -0.16
N CYS A 75 -5.85 8.03 -0.78
CA CYS A 75 -5.99 7.44 -2.11
C CYS A 75 -6.89 8.26 -3.03
N ILE A 76 -6.71 8.10 -4.35
CA ILE A 76 -7.55 8.72 -5.37
C ILE A 76 -8.52 7.67 -5.91
N LEU A 77 -9.78 7.73 -5.48
CA LEU A 77 -10.85 6.85 -5.96
C LEU A 77 -11.47 7.44 -7.24
N VAL A 78 -11.36 6.70 -8.33
CA VAL A 78 -11.78 7.15 -9.67
C VAL A 78 -13.15 6.58 -10.05
N ASP A 79 -13.37 5.29 -9.83
CA ASP A 79 -14.63 4.62 -10.20
C ASP A 79 -14.94 3.44 -9.27
N VAL A 80 -16.14 2.88 -9.41
CA VAL A 80 -16.59 1.67 -8.72
C VAL A 80 -17.32 0.73 -9.69
N SER A 81 -17.24 -0.57 -9.43
CA SER A 81 -18.12 -1.56 -10.06
C SER A 81 -19.20 -1.99 -9.09
N TYR A 82 -20.31 -2.53 -9.59
CA TYR A 82 -21.45 -2.93 -8.78
C TYR A 82 -21.60 -4.46 -8.71
N SER A 83 -22.13 -4.94 -7.58
CA SER A 83 -22.40 -6.38 -7.38
C SER A 83 -23.58 -6.87 -8.22
N ARG A 84 -24.51 -5.96 -8.55
CA ARG A 84 -25.71 -6.21 -9.38
C ARG A 84 -25.67 -5.30 -10.61
N ARG A 85 -26.51 -5.56 -11.62
CA ARG A 85 -26.74 -4.65 -12.76
C ARG A 85 -27.49 -3.40 -12.29
N ILE A 86 -26.84 -2.58 -11.49
CA ILE A 86 -27.32 -1.28 -11.03
C ILE A 86 -26.75 -0.24 -11.99
N LYS A 87 -27.61 0.66 -12.46
CA LYS A 87 -27.22 1.86 -13.19
C LYS A 87 -27.64 3.04 -12.32
N PRO A 88 -26.79 3.50 -11.40
CA PRO A 88 -27.10 4.66 -10.59
C PRO A 88 -27.31 5.87 -11.50
N ALA A 89 -28.18 6.78 -11.09
CA ALA A 89 -28.30 8.07 -11.76
C ALA A 89 -26.96 8.81 -11.65
N PRO A 90 -26.58 9.62 -12.67
CA PRO A 90 -25.41 10.49 -12.56
C PRO A 90 -25.48 11.34 -11.29
N ASN A 91 -24.36 11.44 -10.57
CA ASN A 91 -24.22 12.21 -9.31
C ASN A 91 -25.10 11.73 -8.14
N SER A 92 -25.69 10.54 -8.23
CA SER A 92 -26.37 9.95 -7.07
C SER A 92 -25.37 9.52 -6.00
N VAL A 93 -25.78 9.63 -4.74
CA VAL A 93 -25.04 9.07 -3.62
C VAL A 93 -25.11 7.55 -3.73
N LEU A 94 -23.95 6.90 -3.73
CA LEU A 94 -23.84 5.45 -3.88
C LEU A 94 -23.96 4.76 -2.53
N SER A 95 -24.72 3.67 -2.47
CA SER A 95 -24.71 2.78 -1.32
C SER A 95 -23.43 1.94 -1.32
N LEU A 96 -22.71 1.92 -0.20
CA LEU A 96 -21.55 1.05 -0.03
C LEU A 96 -21.90 -0.43 -0.28
N GLN A 97 -23.13 -0.84 0.06
CA GLN A 97 -23.58 -2.22 -0.08
C GLN A 97 -23.64 -2.69 -1.53
N ASP A 98 -23.87 -1.77 -2.47
CA ASP A 98 -24.03 -2.09 -3.89
C ASP A 98 -22.70 -2.15 -4.65
N ILE A 99 -21.62 -1.56 -4.10
CA ILE A 99 -20.29 -1.51 -4.72
C ILE A 99 -19.59 -2.85 -4.58
N ARG A 100 -19.13 -3.44 -5.68
CA ARG A 100 -18.33 -4.68 -5.70
C ARG A 100 -16.83 -4.43 -5.56
N ASN A 101 -16.29 -3.50 -6.35
CA ASN A 101 -14.88 -3.12 -6.29
C ASN A 101 -14.75 -1.62 -6.38
N PHE A 102 -13.73 -1.09 -5.71
CA PHE A 102 -13.20 0.25 -5.88
C PHE A 102 -12.09 0.26 -6.91
N TYR A 103 -12.05 1.31 -7.74
CA TYR A 103 -10.98 1.53 -8.72
C TYR A 103 -10.18 2.78 -8.38
N ILE A 104 -8.91 2.55 -8.05
CA ILE A 104 -8.00 3.55 -7.49
C ILE A 104 -6.95 3.92 -8.53
N GLU A 105 -6.69 5.21 -8.67
CA GLU A 105 -5.55 5.70 -9.46
C GLU A 105 -4.27 5.55 -8.64
N ASP A 106 -4.22 6.18 -7.46
CA ASP A 106 -3.01 6.21 -6.64
C ASP A 106 -3.25 6.20 -5.13
N TYR A 107 -2.24 5.73 -4.40
CA TYR A 107 -2.08 5.81 -2.95
C TYR A 107 -0.87 6.66 -2.57
N PHE A 108 -0.99 7.39 -1.47
CA PHE A 108 0.05 8.27 -0.96
C PHE A 108 0.22 8.15 0.55
N ILE A 109 1.44 8.41 1.01
CA ILE A 109 1.78 8.71 2.41
C ILE A 109 2.26 10.16 2.48
N GLU A 110 1.78 10.88 3.48
CA GLU A 110 2.19 12.23 3.81
C GLU A 110 3.01 12.25 5.10
N THR A 111 4.22 12.80 5.04
CA THR A 111 5.15 12.93 6.17
C THR A 111 5.17 14.36 6.72
N GLU A 112 5.57 14.50 7.98
CA GLU A 112 5.76 15.81 8.61
C GLU A 112 7.02 16.53 8.09
N GLU A 113 8.11 15.78 7.89
CA GLU A 113 9.34 16.31 7.30
C GLU A 113 9.41 16.04 5.80
N ALA A 114 9.95 16.99 5.04
CA ALA A 114 10.12 16.83 3.61
C ALA A 114 11.30 15.92 3.29
N PHE A 115 11.08 14.95 2.40
CA PHE A 115 12.17 14.30 1.68
C PHE A 115 12.36 14.97 0.32
N SER A 116 13.53 15.57 0.07
CA SER A 116 13.81 16.28 -1.19
C SER A 116 12.73 17.32 -1.56
N ASN A 117 12.30 18.13 -0.59
CA ASN A 117 11.22 19.15 -0.71
C ASN A 117 9.83 18.58 -1.03
N ARG A 118 9.58 17.30 -0.78
CA ARG A 118 8.28 16.65 -0.95
C ARG A 118 7.79 16.09 0.38
N TYR A 119 6.55 16.35 0.70
CA TYR A 119 5.86 15.79 1.89
C TYR A 119 4.91 14.65 1.52
N LYS A 120 4.51 14.55 0.25
CA LYS A 120 3.55 13.57 -0.25
C LYS A 120 4.24 12.59 -1.18
N HIS A 121 4.15 11.31 -0.84
CA HIS A 121 4.93 10.24 -1.47
C HIS A 121 4.01 9.17 -2.02
N LYS A 122 4.16 8.86 -3.31
CA LYS A 122 3.34 7.84 -3.98
C LYS A 122 3.82 6.44 -3.62
N ILE A 123 2.89 5.57 -3.22
CA ILE A 123 3.16 4.19 -2.76
C ILE A 123 2.34 3.13 -3.49
N THR A 124 1.67 3.50 -4.59
CA THR A 124 0.77 2.60 -5.33
C THR A 124 1.52 1.39 -5.91
N GLY A 125 2.69 1.63 -6.50
CA GLY A 125 3.60 0.63 -7.03
C GLY A 125 4.13 -0.30 -5.94
N TYR A 126 4.48 0.24 -4.77
CA TYR A 126 4.80 -0.56 -3.58
C TYR A 126 3.63 -1.48 -3.20
N LEU A 127 2.42 -0.93 -3.01
CA LEU A 127 1.24 -1.71 -2.62
C LEU A 127 0.90 -2.80 -3.64
N LYS A 128 1.09 -2.53 -4.94
CA LYS A 128 0.96 -3.55 -5.98
C LYS A 128 2.04 -4.62 -5.88
N LYS A 129 3.30 -4.21 -5.69
CA LYS A 129 4.47 -5.10 -5.63
C LYS A 129 4.39 -6.07 -4.46
N ILE A 130 3.95 -5.60 -3.30
CA ILE A 130 3.78 -6.41 -2.09
C ILE A 130 2.53 -7.31 -2.13
N GLY A 131 1.59 -7.03 -3.05
CA GLY A 131 0.34 -7.79 -3.22
C GLY A 131 -0.84 -7.23 -2.43
N GLY A 132 -0.74 -6.00 -1.91
CA GLY A 132 -1.81 -5.35 -1.17
C GLY A 132 -2.94 -4.80 -2.03
N ILE A 133 -2.68 -4.54 -3.30
CA ILE A 133 -3.69 -4.15 -4.32
C ILE A 133 -3.43 -4.87 -5.64
N SER A 134 -4.44 -5.00 -6.48
CA SER A 134 -4.35 -5.64 -7.80
C SER A 134 -4.62 -4.66 -8.93
N LEU A 135 -4.19 -4.98 -10.15
CA LEU A 135 -4.63 -4.23 -11.33
C LEU A 135 -6.10 -4.55 -11.64
N GLY A 136 -6.87 -3.56 -12.07
CA GLY A 136 -8.23 -3.75 -12.55
C GLY A 136 -8.28 -4.60 -13.82
N LYS A 137 -9.49 -5.06 -14.15
CA LYS A 137 -9.76 -5.92 -15.32
C LYS A 137 -10.71 -5.22 -16.29
N GLY A 138 -10.66 -5.64 -17.56
CA GLY A 138 -11.51 -5.09 -18.61
C GLY A 138 -11.27 -3.59 -18.81
N GLN A 139 -12.33 -2.78 -18.73
CA GLN A 139 -12.26 -1.32 -18.88
C GLN A 139 -11.46 -0.60 -17.78
N TYR A 140 -11.08 -1.31 -16.71
CA TYR A 140 -10.33 -0.76 -15.57
C TYR A 140 -8.87 -1.19 -15.54
N ASN A 141 -8.31 -1.68 -16.65
CA ASN A 141 -6.95 -2.21 -16.72
C ASN A 141 -5.84 -1.16 -16.51
N TYR A 142 -6.18 0.13 -16.47
CA TYR A 142 -5.27 1.23 -16.15
C TYR A 142 -5.41 1.72 -14.69
N LEU A 143 -6.35 1.17 -13.91
CA LEU A 143 -6.56 1.48 -12.50
C LEU A 143 -6.20 0.27 -11.63
N TYR A 144 -6.00 0.52 -10.34
CA TYR A 144 -5.91 -0.50 -9.32
C TYR A 144 -7.28 -0.85 -8.79
N SER A 145 -7.48 -2.10 -8.40
CA SER A 145 -8.76 -2.64 -7.94
C SER A 145 -8.62 -3.15 -6.51
N ILE A 146 -9.59 -2.77 -5.68
CA ILE A 146 -9.77 -3.27 -4.32
C ILE A 146 -11.19 -3.83 -4.21
N PRO A 147 -11.37 -5.09 -3.81
CA PRO A 147 -12.70 -5.62 -3.56
C PRO A 147 -13.32 -4.93 -2.33
N ASN A 148 -14.63 -4.71 -2.37
CA ASN A 148 -15.38 -4.19 -1.24
C ASN A 148 -15.92 -5.37 -0.42
N ASP A 149 -15.04 -6.06 0.28
CA ASP A 149 -15.37 -7.29 0.98
C ASP A 149 -15.93 -7.02 2.38
N PHE A 150 -15.46 -5.97 3.06
CA PHE A 150 -15.92 -5.67 4.41
C PHE A 150 -17.29 -4.99 4.44
N LYS A 151 -17.66 -4.25 3.39
CA LYS A 151 -18.98 -3.58 3.30
C LYS A 151 -19.27 -2.67 4.50
N THR A 152 -18.24 -2.07 5.08
CA THR A 152 -18.33 -1.21 6.26
C THR A 152 -17.43 0.01 6.12
N PHE A 153 -17.53 0.95 7.07
CA PHE A 153 -16.72 2.16 7.13
C PHE A 153 -15.71 2.11 8.29
N PHE A 154 -14.55 2.71 8.06
CA PHE A 154 -13.59 3.12 9.07
C PHE A 154 -13.59 4.65 9.13
N GLY A 155 -14.03 5.23 10.25
CA GLY A 155 -14.34 6.66 10.29
C GLY A 155 -15.35 6.98 9.18
N ASP A 156 -15.07 7.98 8.33
CA ASP A 156 -15.91 8.37 7.19
C ASP A 156 -15.54 7.73 5.86
N THR A 157 -14.61 6.76 5.87
CA THR A 157 -14.08 6.12 4.66
C THR A 157 -14.50 4.65 4.56
N PRO A 158 -14.81 4.10 3.37
CA PRO A 158 -14.95 2.66 3.21
C PRO A 158 -13.73 1.88 3.72
N ALA A 159 -13.94 0.92 4.62
CA ALA A 159 -12.85 0.25 5.35
C ALA A 159 -11.87 -0.47 4.41
N ASP A 160 -12.36 -1.07 3.32
CA ASP A 160 -11.52 -1.74 2.31
C ASP A 160 -10.51 -0.78 1.64
N LEU A 161 -10.82 0.53 1.55
CA LEU A 161 -9.89 1.52 0.99
C LEU A 161 -8.74 1.85 1.94
N PHE A 162 -8.97 1.77 3.25
CA PHE A 162 -7.95 1.97 4.27
C PHE A 162 -7.13 0.71 4.53
N TYR A 163 -7.69 -0.47 4.29
CA TYR A 163 -7.07 -1.76 4.57
C TYR A 163 -5.64 -1.93 4.01
N PRO A 164 -5.28 -1.43 2.81
CA PRO A 164 -3.91 -1.49 2.34
C PRO A 164 -2.92 -0.76 3.26
N ILE A 165 -3.32 0.38 3.83
CA ILE A 165 -2.52 1.12 4.82
C ILE A 165 -2.50 0.36 6.14
N GLN A 166 -3.66 -0.11 6.61
CA GLN A 166 -3.79 -0.87 7.85
C GLN A 166 -2.85 -2.09 7.90
N ARG A 167 -2.79 -2.88 6.82
CA ARG A 167 -2.01 -4.13 6.82
C ARG A 167 -0.61 -3.97 6.26
N TYR A 168 -0.45 -3.32 5.12
CA TYR A 168 0.83 -3.30 4.39
C TYR A 168 1.69 -2.09 4.71
N ILE A 169 1.25 -1.23 5.63
CA ILE A 169 2.08 -0.16 6.21
C ILE A 169 2.06 -0.29 7.74
N ASN A 170 0.89 -0.12 8.36
CA ASN A 170 0.73 -0.09 9.81
C ASN A 170 1.14 -1.44 10.46
N GLY A 171 0.48 -2.53 10.07
CA GLY A 171 0.79 -3.88 10.54
C GLY A 171 2.25 -4.29 10.29
N LEU A 172 2.74 -4.09 9.06
CA LEU A 172 4.12 -4.41 8.72
C LEU A 172 5.13 -3.58 9.53
N PHE A 173 5.05 -2.26 9.52
CA PHE A 173 6.15 -1.47 10.08
C PHE A 173 6.06 -1.26 11.58
N PHE A 174 4.87 -1.30 12.18
CA PHE A 174 4.68 -0.87 13.57
C PHE A 174 4.10 -1.95 14.49
N ASP A 175 3.64 -3.08 13.94
CA ASP A 175 2.83 -4.06 14.68
C ASP A 175 1.60 -3.39 15.37
N ASP A 176 1.14 -2.28 14.81
CA ASP A 176 -0.01 -1.47 15.24
C ASP A 176 -0.81 -1.12 13.99
N ASP A 177 -1.98 -1.76 13.83
CA ASP A 177 -2.89 -1.61 12.69
C ASP A 177 -3.38 -0.15 12.48
N TYR A 178 -3.25 0.74 13.46
CA TYR A 178 -3.80 2.10 13.42
C TYR A 178 -2.76 3.21 13.65
N ARG A 179 -1.47 2.91 13.52
CA ARG A 179 -0.39 3.91 13.67
C ARG A 179 -0.60 5.15 12.80
N ILE A 180 -0.87 4.95 11.51
CA ILE A 180 -1.34 5.98 10.57
C ILE A 180 -2.85 5.78 10.42
N SER A 181 -3.64 6.55 11.17
CA SER A 181 -5.10 6.44 11.20
C SER A 181 -5.80 7.56 10.42
N ALA A 182 -5.14 8.70 10.19
CA ALA A 182 -5.64 9.75 9.34
C ALA A 182 -5.60 9.29 7.87
N PHE A 183 -6.77 8.98 7.32
CA PHE A 183 -6.90 8.51 5.95
C PHE A 183 -7.95 9.31 5.19
N GLU A 184 -7.60 9.75 3.99
CA GLU A 184 -8.47 10.54 3.11
C GLU A 184 -8.70 9.84 1.77
N VAL A 185 -9.96 9.81 1.33
CA VAL A 185 -10.33 9.40 -0.03
C VAL A 185 -10.62 10.64 -0.86
N ILE A 186 -9.76 10.88 -1.84
CA ILE A 186 -9.93 11.95 -2.81
C ILE A 186 -10.80 11.38 -3.93
N SER A 187 -12.04 11.87 -4.05
CA SER A 187 -12.97 11.39 -5.09
C SER A 187 -14.04 12.42 -5.41
N LYS A 188 -14.60 12.30 -6.62
CA LYS A 188 -15.88 12.92 -6.99
C LYS A 188 -17.08 12.03 -6.64
N ILE A 189 -16.84 10.77 -6.29
CA ILE A 189 -17.87 9.80 -5.94
C ILE A 189 -18.24 9.99 -4.47
N VAL A 190 -19.54 10.14 -4.21
CA VAL A 190 -20.07 10.22 -2.84
C VAL A 190 -20.66 8.86 -2.48
N ILE A 191 -20.21 8.28 -1.37
CA ILE A 191 -20.66 6.97 -0.87
C ILE A 191 -21.28 7.18 0.51
N SER A 192 -22.52 6.71 0.74
CA SER A 192 -23.18 6.80 2.04
C SER A 192 -22.84 5.64 2.97
N LYS A 193 -22.79 5.93 4.28
CA LYS A 193 -22.76 4.94 5.38
C LYS A 193 -24.06 4.15 5.47
N THR A 194 -25.15 4.88 5.28
CA THR A 194 -26.53 4.45 5.05
C THR A 194 -27.25 5.71 4.63
#